data_AF-A0A2N1DAR0-F1
#
_entry.id   AF-A0A2N1DAR0-F1
#
_cell.length_a   1.000
_cell.length_b   1.000
_cell.length_c   1.000
_cell.angle_alpha   90.00
_cell.angle_beta   90.00
_cell.angle_gamma   90.00
#
_symmetry.space_group_name_H-M   'P 1'
#
loop_
_entity.id
_entity.type
_entity.pdbx_description
1 polymer ?
#
loop_
_entity_poly.entity_id
_entity_poly.type
_entity_poly.pdbx_seq_one_letter_code
_entity_poly.pdbx_strand_id
1 'polypeptide(L)'
;MTTFKTLFKTTLTPIALCLSLAVAAPATAQKGHHQKHDGMRQILSELSLTDSQKQDIRQILKQTREDRGLFNTDAKSLRTQLRNLVQSTEWDQTAIESAITQRQALHQEKALQRATNKNLVWNMLTETQQTEFAGQLETRKAERDEKRKEGKRKGKRNDYKLKRLDLTEAQLTAIEVIKDVSKASAKEIEIKLKTYKQAERLLIHRTDFKSDVWQALSNEYQTNFLAMAVLKAKTKHDIWNQLTPEQQADAGEEMCSKKRKHRKKGKEHQNQKSV
;
A
#
# COMPACT_ATOMS: atom_id res chain seq x y z
N MET A 1 -11.44 -2.07 65.28
CA MET A 1 -11.08 -0.64 65.18
C MET A 1 -9.93 -0.55 64.18
N THR A 2 -9.95 0.12 63.04
CA THR A 2 -10.77 1.20 62.49
C THR A 2 -10.63 1.15 60.96
N THR A 3 -11.75 1.33 60.27
CA THR A 3 -11.85 1.57 58.82
C THR A 3 -11.25 2.91 58.44
N PHE A 4 -10.36 2.96 57.44
CA PHE A 4 -10.02 4.21 56.75
C PHE A 4 -10.68 4.26 55.37
N LYS A 5 -11.76 5.04 55.30
CA LYS A 5 -12.35 5.55 54.08
C LYS A 5 -11.52 6.76 53.65
N THR A 6 -10.96 6.77 52.45
CA THR A 6 -10.44 7.98 51.81
C THR A 6 -11.10 8.16 50.45
N LEU A 7 -12.10 9.05 50.46
CA LEU A 7 -12.68 9.72 49.31
C LEU A 7 -11.58 10.50 48.57
N PHE A 8 -11.21 10.08 47.35
CA PHE A 8 -10.52 10.96 46.42
C PHE A 8 -11.54 11.52 45.43
N LYS A 9 -11.84 12.80 45.64
CA LYS A 9 -12.70 13.64 44.81
C LYS A 9 -12.03 13.85 43.45
N THR A 10 -12.85 13.69 42.42
CA THR A 10 -12.58 14.06 41.03
C THR A 10 -12.21 15.54 40.92
N THR A 11 -11.03 15.83 40.37
CA THR A 11 -10.73 17.15 39.80
C THR A 11 -10.24 16.94 38.38
N LEU A 12 -11.10 17.35 37.44
CA LEU A 12 -10.88 17.30 36.00
C LEU A 12 -10.13 18.58 35.64
N THR A 13 -8.81 18.52 35.60
CA THR A 13 -7.94 19.60 35.12
C THR A 13 -7.93 19.59 33.59
N PRO A 14 -8.36 20.65 32.89
CA PRO A 14 -8.19 20.72 31.45
C PRO A 14 -6.70 20.95 31.15
N ILE A 15 -6.05 19.96 30.56
CA ILE A 15 -4.70 20.10 30.01
C ILE A 15 -4.83 20.99 28.77
N ALA A 16 -4.59 22.29 28.93
CA ALA A 16 -4.42 23.21 27.82
C ALA A 16 -3.12 22.86 27.09
N LEU A 17 -3.26 22.09 26.01
CA LEU A 17 -2.17 21.67 25.14
C LEU A 17 -1.83 22.85 24.20
N CYS A 18 -1.02 23.79 24.68
CA CYS A 18 -0.47 24.88 23.87
C CYS A 18 0.59 24.34 22.90
N LEU A 19 0.15 23.93 21.70
CA LEU A 19 1.03 23.69 20.56
C LEU A 19 1.57 25.03 20.04
N SER A 20 2.86 25.28 20.26
CA SER A 20 3.59 26.38 19.62
C SER A 20 3.64 26.18 18.10
N LEU A 21 2.96 27.06 17.35
CA LEU A 21 3.05 27.12 15.89
C LEU A 21 4.42 27.66 15.47
N ALA A 22 5.29 26.78 14.96
CA ALA A 22 6.41 27.20 14.13
C ALA A 22 5.89 27.45 12.70
N VAL A 23 5.91 28.70 12.24
CA VAL A 23 5.55 29.05 10.86
C VAL A 23 6.71 28.67 9.94
N ALA A 24 6.68 27.43 9.43
CA ALA A 24 7.48 27.06 8.28
C ALA A 24 6.81 27.59 7.00
N ALA A 25 7.57 28.30 6.17
CA ALA A 25 7.10 28.77 4.87
C ALA A 25 6.53 27.60 4.04
N PRO A 26 5.38 27.77 3.35
CA PRO A 26 4.78 26.68 2.60
C PRO A 26 5.68 26.34 1.41
N ALA A 27 6.39 25.23 1.48
CA ALA A 27 7.00 24.61 0.32
C ALA A 27 5.88 24.24 -0.66
N THR A 28 5.76 24.96 -1.77
CA THR A 28 4.78 24.68 -2.82
C THR A 28 5.19 23.42 -3.56
N ALA A 29 4.82 22.26 -3.01
CA ALA A 29 5.00 20.98 -3.68
C ALA A 29 4.13 20.93 -4.95
N GLN A 30 4.76 21.12 -6.12
CA GLN A 30 4.12 21.03 -7.44
C GLN A 30 3.20 19.79 -7.54
N LYS A 31 1.98 19.98 -8.06
CA LYS A 31 1.02 18.89 -8.33
C LYS A 31 1.58 17.97 -9.42
N GLY A 32 2.07 16.80 -9.02
CA GLY A 32 2.36 15.72 -9.95
C GLY A 32 1.08 15.22 -10.64
N HIS A 33 1.03 15.32 -11.97
CA HIS A 33 -0.15 15.01 -12.81
C HIS A 33 -0.48 13.50 -12.98
N HIS A 34 -0.12 12.66 -12.02
CA HIS A 34 -0.59 11.27 -11.95
C HIS A 34 -1.11 10.95 -10.55
N GLN A 35 -2.00 11.80 -10.03
CA GLN A 35 -2.84 11.44 -8.90
C GLN A 35 -3.88 10.45 -9.41
N LYS A 36 -3.55 9.15 -9.45
CA LYS A 36 -4.62 8.16 -9.36
C LYS A 36 -5.35 8.46 -8.07
N HIS A 37 -6.60 8.89 -8.17
CA HIS A 37 -7.42 9.18 -7.00
C HIS A 37 -7.35 7.99 -6.06
N ASP A 38 -6.91 8.24 -4.83
CA ASP A 38 -7.06 7.29 -3.74
C ASP A 38 -8.55 7.01 -3.62
N GLY A 39 -8.97 5.74 -3.60
CA GLY A 39 -10.38 5.37 -3.65
C GLY A 39 -11.19 6.11 -2.58
N MET A 40 -10.60 6.30 -1.40
CA MET A 40 -11.17 7.09 -0.29
C MET A 40 -11.45 8.55 -0.68
N ARG A 41 -10.53 9.24 -1.37
CA ARG A 41 -10.72 10.66 -1.76
C ARG A 41 -11.89 10.83 -2.72
N GLN A 42 -12.11 9.86 -3.60
CA GLN A 42 -13.22 9.89 -4.54
C GLN A 42 -14.56 9.69 -3.81
N ILE A 43 -14.62 8.76 -2.84
CA ILE A 43 -15.82 8.57 -2.01
C ILE A 43 -16.15 9.87 -1.27
N LEU A 44 -15.16 10.45 -0.58
CA LEU A 44 -15.34 11.67 0.21
C LEU A 44 -15.80 12.88 -0.61
N SER A 45 -15.41 12.97 -1.89
CA SER A 45 -15.88 14.05 -2.77
C SER A 45 -17.33 13.90 -3.21
N GLU A 46 -17.89 12.70 -3.12
CA GLU A 46 -19.28 12.40 -3.48
C GLU A 46 -20.21 12.48 -2.26
N LEU A 47 -19.67 12.52 -1.04
CA LEU A 47 -20.45 12.73 0.18
C LEU A 47 -20.85 14.19 0.38
N SER A 48 -22.00 14.41 1.02
CA SER A 48 -22.51 15.71 1.45
C SER A 48 -21.77 16.25 2.70
N LEU A 49 -20.49 16.59 2.54
CA LEU A 49 -19.65 17.12 3.63
C LEU A 49 -19.90 18.62 3.89
N THR A 50 -19.88 19.02 5.17
CA THR A 50 -19.85 20.44 5.56
C THR A 50 -18.51 21.08 5.18
N ASP A 51 -18.45 22.40 5.10
CA ASP A 51 -17.20 23.08 4.74
C ASP A 51 -16.12 22.91 5.81
N SER A 52 -16.51 22.85 7.08
CA SER A 52 -15.61 22.50 8.19
C SER A 52 -15.04 21.08 8.02
N GLN A 53 -15.89 20.07 7.79
CA GLN A 53 -15.44 18.69 7.53
C GLN A 53 -14.48 18.62 6.34
N LYS A 54 -14.79 19.34 5.24
CA LYS A 54 -13.90 19.39 4.06
C LYS A 54 -12.54 19.98 4.40
N GLN A 55 -12.50 21.04 5.20
CA GLN A 55 -11.26 21.69 5.60
C GLN A 55 -10.39 20.74 6.44
N ASP A 56 -10.98 20.11 7.45
CA ASP A 56 -10.25 19.22 8.36
C ASP A 56 -9.74 17.96 7.64
N ILE A 57 -10.59 17.35 6.81
CA ILE A 57 -10.21 16.19 5.98
C ILE A 57 -9.06 16.57 5.03
N ARG A 58 -9.10 17.77 4.42
CA ARG A 58 -7.99 18.23 3.57
C ARG A 58 -6.69 18.36 4.35
N GLN A 59 -6.75 18.85 5.59
CA GLN A 59 -5.59 18.97 6.47
C GLN A 59 -4.99 17.60 6.83
N ILE A 60 -5.82 16.64 7.27
CA ILE A 60 -5.38 15.26 7.56
C ILE A 60 -4.71 14.63 6.33
N LEU A 61 -5.33 14.81 5.16
CA LEU A 61 -4.82 14.27 3.90
C LEU A 61 -3.56 14.98 3.39
N LYS A 62 -3.32 16.23 3.78
CA LYS A 62 -2.08 16.98 3.50
C LYS A 62 -0.95 16.45 4.38
N GLN A 63 -1.17 16.35 5.69
CA GLN A 63 -0.19 15.79 6.63
C GLN A 63 0.24 14.38 6.20
N THR A 64 -0.74 13.52 5.90
CA THR A 64 -0.49 12.15 5.38
C THR A 64 0.42 12.15 4.14
N ARG A 65 0.31 13.16 3.27
CA ARG A 65 1.11 13.25 2.04
C ARG A 65 2.56 13.62 2.37
N GLU A 66 2.77 14.48 3.35
CA GLU A 66 4.08 14.92 3.82
C GLU A 66 4.81 13.76 4.50
N ASP A 67 4.14 13.03 5.39
CA ASP A 67 4.69 11.87 6.10
C ASP A 67 5.09 10.72 5.16
N ARG A 68 4.40 10.57 4.02
CA ARG A 68 4.73 9.55 3.00
C ARG A 68 6.15 9.71 2.42
N GLY A 69 6.70 10.92 2.44
CA GLY A 69 8.04 11.21 1.91
C GLY A 69 9.16 10.55 2.70
N LEU A 70 8.94 10.35 4.01
CA LEU A 70 9.96 9.95 4.98
C LEU A 70 10.57 8.57 4.68
N PHE A 71 9.80 7.67 4.07
CA PHE A 71 10.19 6.27 3.93
C PHE A 71 10.52 5.84 2.48
N ASN A 72 10.79 6.80 1.60
CA ASN A 72 10.89 6.52 0.16
C ASN A 72 12.26 5.95 -0.23
N THR A 73 13.33 6.41 0.43
CA THR A 73 14.71 5.93 0.23
C THR A 73 14.83 4.46 0.60
N ASP A 74 14.39 4.10 1.81
CA ASP A 74 14.53 2.76 2.37
C ASP A 74 13.68 1.75 1.60
N ALA A 75 12.45 2.14 1.26
CA ALA A 75 11.58 1.32 0.42
C ALA A 75 12.18 1.05 -0.98
N LYS A 76 12.93 2.01 -1.54
CA LYS A 76 13.61 1.84 -2.83
C LYS A 76 14.85 0.95 -2.70
N SER A 77 15.61 1.09 -1.62
CA SER A 77 16.77 0.25 -1.32
C SER A 77 16.34 -1.22 -1.18
N LEU A 78 15.40 -1.51 -0.28
CA LEU A 78 14.87 -2.85 -0.04
C LEU A 78 14.24 -3.48 -1.30
N ARG A 79 13.59 -2.66 -2.14
CA ARG A 79 13.06 -3.13 -3.42
C ARG A 79 14.17 -3.51 -4.41
N THR A 80 15.31 -2.82 -4.38
CA THR A 80 16.46 -3.15 -5.23
C THR A 80 17.14 -4.41 -4.72
N GLN A 81 17.39 -4.51 -3.42
CA GLN A 81 17.96 -5.71 -2.80
C GLN A 81 17.13 -6.96 -3.10
N LEU A 82 15.82 -6.93 -2.83
CA LEU A 82 14.94 -8.07 -3.10
C LEU A 82 14.90 -8.43 -4.59
N ARG A 83 15.06 -7.44 -5.48
CA ARG A 83 15.12 -7.72 -6.91
C ARG A 83 16.40 -8.46 -7.27
N ASN A 84 17.55 -8.00 -6.77
CA ASN A 84 18.83 -8.64 -7.06
C ASN A 84 18.83 -10.09 -6.57
N LEU A 85 18.30 -10.35 -5.36
CA LEU A 85 18.15 -11.71 -4.82
C LEU A 85 17.17 -12.58 -5.63
N VAL A 86 16.13 -11.99 -6.23
CA VAL A 86 15.20 -12.74 -7.08
C VAL A 86 15.81 -13.05 -8.45
N GLN A 87 16.73 -12.20 -8.93
CA GLN A 87 17.37 -12.31 -10.24
C GLN A 87 18.72 -13.04 -10.20
N SER A 88 19.16 -13.51 -9.01
CA SER A 88 20.33 -14.38 -8.91
C SER A 88 20.06 -15.74 -9.55
N THR A 89 21.14 -16.42 -9.92
CA THR A 89 21.08 -17.79 -10.44
C THR A 89 20.56 -18.76 -9.39
N GLU A 90 20.99 -18.59 -8.13
CA GLU A 90 20.62 -19.46 -7.02
C GLU A 90 19.52 -18.85 -6.15
N TRP A 91 18.69 -19.71 -5.56
CA TRP A 91 17.65 -19.32 -4.62
C TRP A 91 18.18 -19.32 -3.19
N ASP A 92 18.52 -18.13 -2.68
CA ASP A 92 18.86 -17.94 -1.28
C ASP A 92 17.58 -17.64 -0.46
N GLN A 93 16.99 -18.70 0.10
CA GLN A 93 15.76 -18.58 0.89
C GLN A 93 15.94 -17.66 2.10
N THR A 94 17.04 -17.79 2.83
CA THR A 94 17.30 -17.05 4.07
C THR A 94 17.49 -15.55 3.78
N ALA A 95 18.25 -15.20 2.74
CA ALA A 95 18.41 -13.79 2.34
C ALA A 95 17.10 -13.17 1.85
N ILE A 96 16.27 -13.93 1.12
CA ILE A 96 14.95 -13.46 0.66
C ILE A 96 14.02 -13.22 1.85
N GLU A 97 13.92 -14.17 2.78
CA GLU A 97 13.08 -14.05 3.98
C GLU A 97 13.52 -12.87 4.85
N SER A 98 14.84 -12.67 5.02
CA SER A 98 15.40 -11.52 5.73
C SER A 98 15.04 -10.19 5.05
N ALA A 99 15.26 -10.08 3.73
CA ALA A 99 14.94 -8.86 2.97
C ALA A 99 13.43 -8.56 2.96
N ILE A 100 12.57 -9.59 2.94
CA ILE A 100 11.12 -9.42 3.03
C ILE A 100 10.73 -8.98 4.44
N THR A 101 11.31 -9.56 5.49
CA THR A 101 11.02 -9.22 6.89
C THR A 101 11.36 -7.75 7.18
N GLN A 102 12.55 -7.28 6.76
CA GLN A 102 12.93 -5.87 6.87
C GLN A 102 11.91 -4.95 6.18
N ARG A 103 11.46 -5.36 4.98
CA ARG A 103 10.46 -4.62 4.23
C ARG A 103 9.08 -4.66 4.89
N GLN A 104 8.72 -5.74 5.57
CA GLN A 104 7.46 -5.85 6.30
C GLN A 104 7.39 -4.89 7.47
N ALA A 105 8.45 -4.76 8.27
CA ALA A 105 8.50 -3.79 9.37
C ALA A 105 8.18 -2.37 8.88
N LEU A 106 8.85 -1.93 7.81
CA LEU A 106 8.60 -0.64 7.18
C LEU A 106 7.20 -0.51 6.56
N HIS A 107 6.59 -1.61 6.09
CA HIS A 107 5.19 -1.57 5.62
C HIS A 107 4.18 -1.53 6.78
N GLN A 108 4.47 -2.18 7.90
CA GLN A 108 3.60 -2.17 9.07
C GLN A 108 3.48 -0.76 9.65
N GLU A 109 4.60 -0.06 9.83
CA GLU A 109 4.59 1.34 10.30
C GLU A 109 3.74 2.25 9.38
N LYS A 110 3.94 2.12 8.06
CA LYS A 110 3.13 2.84 7.07
C LYS A 110 1.66 2.44 7.09
N ALA A 111 1.37 1.17 7.35
CA ALA A 111 0.02 0.66 7.39
C ALA A 111 -0.70 1.16 8.64
N LEU A 112 -0.03 1.23 9.78
CA LEU A 112 -0.55 1.83 11.02
C LEU A 112 -0.85 3.32 10.84
N GLN A 113 0.08 4.09 10.25
CA GLN A 113 -0.17 5.50 9.91
C GLN A 113 -1.40 5.67 9.00
N ARG A 114 -1.53 4.81 7.98
CA ARG A 114 -2.70 4.83 7.09
C ARG A 114 -3.98 4.43 7.82
N ALA A 115 -3.94 3.45 8.70
CA ALA A 115 -5.10 3.02 9.48
C ALA A 115 -5.57 4.16 10.40
N THR A 116 -4.64 4.79 11.09
CA THR A 116 -4.88 5.97 11.95
C THR A 116 -5.52 7.11 11.15
N ASN A 117 -4.96 7.48 10.00
CA ASN A 117 -5.51 8.59 9.21
C ASN A 117 -6.89 8.27 8.63
N LYS A 118 -7.14 7.02 8.26
CA LYS A 118 -8.49 6.59 7.83
C LYS A 118 -9.49 6.66 8.97
N ASN A 119 -9.09 6.29 10.19
CA ASN A 119 -9.93 6.38 11.37
C ASN A 119 -10.25 7.83 11.73
N LEU A 120 -9.25 8.73 11.71
CA LEU A 120 -9.47 10.16 11.91
C LEU A 120 -10.51 10.71 10.93
N VAL A 121 -10.37 10.39 9.64
CA VAL A 121 -11.36 10.79 8.62
C VAL A 121 -12.73 10.17 8.91
N TRP A 122 -12.80 8.90 9.26
CA TRP A 122 -14.06 8.20 9.57
C TRP A 122 -14.82 8.87 10.73
N ASN A 123 -14.11 9.23 11.79
CA ASN A 123 -14.68 9.89 12.96
C ASN A 123 -15.09 11.35 12.71
N MET A 124 -14.68 11.96 11.59
CA MET A 124 -15.20 13.28 11.17
C MET A 124 -16.55 13.19 10.46
N LEU A 125 -16.92 12.01 9.97
CA LEU A 125 -18.17 11.78 9.25
C LEU A 125 -19.32 11.56 10.24
N THR A 126 -20.51 12.06 9.90
CA THR A 126 -21.74 11.73 10.62
C THR A 126 -22.14 10.27 10.38
N GLU A 127 -22.98 9.70 11.22
CA GLU A 127 -23.47 8.30 11.05
C GLU A 127 -24.11 8.06 9.67
N THR A 128 -24.85 9.05 9.17
CA THR A 128 -25.45 9.02 7.83
C THR A 128 -24.38 8.99 6.74
N GLN A 129 -23.36 9.86 6.82
CA GLN A 129 -22.24 9.90 5.88
C GLN A 129 -21.36 8.65 5.96
N GLN A 130 -21.17 8.07 7.15
CA GLN A 130 -20.46 6.82 7.36
C GLN A 130 -21.15 5.65 6.64
N THR A 131 -22.47 5.58 6.75
CA THR A 131 -23.29 4.58 6.06
C THR A 131 -23.17 4.73 4.54
N GLU A 132 -23.27 5.95 4.03
CA GLU A 132 -23.09 6.24 2.60
C GLU A 132 -21.68 5.87 2.12
N PHE A 133 -20.65 6.24 2.88
CA PHE A 133 -19.26 5.91 2.58
C PHE A 133 -19.05 4.39 2.47
N ALA A 134 -19.58 3.63 3.43
CA ALA A 134 -19.46 2.17 3.46
C ALA A 134 -20.19 1.54 2.26
N GLY A 135 -21.39 2.02 1.93
CA GLY A 135 -22.15 1.57 0.76
C GLY A 135 -21.39 1.82 -0.55
N GLN A 136 -20.92 3.06 -0.76
CA GLN A 136 -20.14 3.41 -1.94
C GLN A 136 -18.82 2.62 -2.04
N LEU A 137 -18.18 2.28 -0.91
CA LEU A 137 -16.97 1.46 -0.89
C LEU A 137 -17.24 0.04 -1.38
N GLU A 138 -18.34 -0.58 -0.95
CA GLU A 138 -18.73 -1.91 -1.40
C GLU A 138 -19.18 -1.92 -2.86
N THR A 139 -19.95 -0.92 -3.33
CA THR A 139 -20.30 -0.78 -4.76
C THR A 139 -19.06 -0.71 -5.64
N ARG A 140 -18.10 0.16 -5.30
CA ARG A 140 -16.84 0.28 -6.07
C ARG A 140 -16.00 -0.99 -6.01
N LYS A 141 -16.07 -1.75 -4.90
CA LYS A 141 -15.40 -3.04 -4.78
C LYS A 141 -16.06 -4.08 -5.70
N ALA A 142 -17.39 -4.16 -5.71
CA ALA A 142 -18.15 -5.05 -6.59
C ALA A 142 -17.88 -4.76 -8.07
N GLU A 143 -17.96 -3.49 -8.49
CA GLU A 143 -17.64 -3.10 -9.87
C GLU A 143 -16.21 -3.47 -10.27
N ARG A 144 -15.25 -3.32 -9.35
CA ARG A 144 -13.85 -3.65 -9.64
C ARG A 144 -13.69 -5.15 -9.82
N ASP A 145 -14.40 -5.96 -9.03
CA ASP A 145 -14.37 -7.41 -9.10
C ASP A 145 -15.08 -7.91 -10.37
N GLU A 146 -16.19 -7.30 -10.76
CA GLU A 146 -16.87 -7.53 -12.04
C GLU A 146 -15.96 -7.19 -13.22
N LYS A 147 -15.37 -5.99 -13.26
CA LYS A 147 -14.36 -5.58 -14.27
C LYS A 147 -13.15 -6.53 -14.31
N ARG A 148 -12.87 -7.27 -13.23
CA ARG A 148 -11.81 -8.29 -13.18
C ARG A 148 -12.28 -9.64 -13.73
N LYS A 149 -13.55 -10.01 -13.56
CA LYS A 149 -14.19 -11.20 -14.14
C LYS A 149 -14.35 -11.05 -15.65
N GLU A 150 -14.79 -9.90 -16.13
CA GLU A 150 -14.97 -9.58 -17.56
C GLU A 150 -13.66 -9.50 -18.38
N GLY A 151 -12.49 -9.84 -17.80
CA GLY A 151 -11.21 -9.84 -18.52
C GLY A 151 -10.64 -8.46 -18.90
N LYS A 152 -11.44 -7.37 -18.81
CA LYS A 152 -11.07 -5.99 -19.18
C LYS A 152 -9.78 -5.47 -18.52
N ARG A 153 -9.32 -6.09 -17.42
CA ARG A 153 -8.05 -5.76 -16.74
C ARG A 153 -6.94 -6.82 -16.78
N LYS A 154 -7.24 -8.08 -17.13
CA LYS A 154 -6.30 -9.20 -16.94
C LYS A 154 -5.31 -9.39 -18.09
N GLY A 155 -5.70 -9.13 -19.33
CA GLY A 155 -4.86 -9.44 -20.49
C GLY A 155 -3.72 -8.46 -20.74
N LYS A 156 -3.97 -7.14 -20.68
CA LYS A 156 -3.04 -6.20 -21.33
C LYS A 156 -1.67 -6.05 -20.66
N ARG A 157 -1.55 -5.98 -19.32
CA ARG A 157 -0.27 -5.49 -18.71
C ARG A 157 0.89 -6.48 -18.60
N ASN A 158 0.61 -7.78 -18.42
CA ASN A 158 1.65 -8.81 -18.30
C ASN A 158 1.95 -9.50 -19.63
N ASP A 159 0.95 -9.63 -20.49
CA ASP A 159 1.07 -10.18 -21.84
C ASP A 159 2.04 -9.36 -22.69
N TYR A 160 1.96 -8.02 -22.66
CA TYR A 160 2.92 -7.16 -23.36
C TYR A 160 4.37 -7.23 -22.84
N LYS A 161 4.64 -7.78 -21.66
CA LYS A 161 6.02 -7.92 -21.18
C LYS A 161 6.66 -9.24 -21.61
N LEU A 162 5.88 -10.31 -21.59
CA LEU A 162 6.33 -11.63 -22.03
C LEU A 162 6.41 -11.70 -23.55
N LYS A 163 5.46 -11.08 -24.27
CA LYS A 163 5.48 -10.94 -25.75
C LYS A 163 6.61 -10.06 -26.31
N ARG A 164 7.39 -9.41 -25.46
CA ARG A 164 8.50 -8.51 -25.87
C ARG A 164 9.87 -9.10 -25.59
N LEU A 165 9.92 -10.28 -24.99
CA LEU A 165 11.13 -11.07 -24.77
C LEU A 165 11.24 -12.21 -25.78
N ASP A 166 10.35 -12.26 -26.78
CA ASP A 166 10.28 -13.30 -27.81
C ASP A 166 10.48 -14.71 -27.24
N LEU A 167 9.66 -15.02 -26.22
CA LEU A 167 9.75 -16.29 -25.50
C LEU A 167 9.38 -17.45 -26.42
N THR A 168 10.15 -18.54 -26.32
CA THR A 168 9.83 -19.79 -27.04
C THR A 168 8.55 -20.42 -26.50
N GLU A 169 7.92 -21.28 -27.29
CA GLU A 169 6.73 -22.03 -26.85
C GLU A 169 7.02 -22.83 -25.58
N ALA A 170 8.18 -23.51 -25.53
CA ALA A 170 8.63 -24.24 -24.34
C ALA A 170 8.76 -23.34 -23.10
N GLN A 171 9.31 -22.13 -23.22
CA GLN A 171 9.41 -21.17 -22.12
C GLN A 171 8.03 -20.71 -21.65
N LEU A 172 7.10 -20.44 -22.58
CA LEU A 172 5.73 -20.04 -22.25
C LEU A 172 5.00 -21.12 -21.46
N THR A 173 5.10 -22.38 -21.89
CA THR A 173 4.51 -23.53 -21.20
C THR A 173 5.09 -23.68 -19.79
N ALA A 174 6.42 -23.60 -19.64
CA ALA A 174 7.07 -23.68 -18.33
C ALA A 174 6.61 -22.56 -17.38
N ILE A 175 6.51 -21.32 -17.90
CA ILE A 175 6.03 -20.17 -17.14
C ILE A 175 4.56 -20.33 -16.73
N GLU A 176 3.72 -20.92 -17.56
CA GLU A 176 2.31 -21.18 -17.24
C GLU A 176 2.19 -22.19 -16.08
N VAL A 177 2.94 -23.30 -16.14
CA VAL A 177 3.00 -24.29 -15.06
C VAL A 177 3.42 -23.64 -13.73
N ILE A 178 4.49 -22.81 -13.74
CA ILE A 178 4.94 -22.09 -12.54
C ILE A 178 3.83 -21.19 -11.97
N LYS A 179 3.09 -20.49 -12.83
CA LYS A 179 1.98 -19.61 -12.40
C LYS A 179 0.83 -20.41 -11.81
N ASP A 180 0.49 -21.56 -12.36
CA ASP A 180 -0.60 -22.40 -11.86
C ASP A 180 -0.27 -23.03 -10.51
N VAL A 181 0.95 -23.53 -10.34
CA VAL A 181 1.46 -24.01 -9.04
C VAL A 181 1.43 -22.89 -8.00
N SER A 182 1.91 -21.70 -8.37
CA SER A 182 1.89 -20.53 -7.50
C SER A 182 0.46 -20.12 -7.11
N LYS A 183 -0.47 -20.12 -8.08
CA LYS A 183 -1.88 -19.79 -7.85
C LYS A 183 -2.54 -20.81 -6.93
N ALA A 184 -2.26 -22.10 -7.08
CA ALA A 184 -2.76 -23.15 -6.20
C ALA A 184 -2.26 -22.95 -4.77
N SER A 185 -0.94 -22.76 -4.60
CA SER A 185 -0.28 -22.53 -3.30
C SER A 185 -0.74 -21.24 -2.61
N ALA A 186 -1.15 -20.23 -3.37
CA ALA A 186 -1.61 -18.95 -2.84
C ALA A 186 -3.04 -18.98 -2.27
N LYS A 187 -3.89 -19.95 -2.64
CA LYS A 187 -5.35 -19.91 -2.38
C LYS A 187 -5.68 -19.71 -0.90
N GLU A 188 -5.12 -20.53 -0.02
CA GLU A 188 -5.42 -20.48 1.41
C GLU A 188 -4.92 -19.17 2.05
N ILE A 189 -3.69 -18.77 1.69
CA ILE A 189 -3.12 -17.52 2.19
C ILE A 189 -3.97 -16.33 1.71
N GLU A 190 -4.46 -16.32 0.48
CA GLU A 190 -5.36 -15.28 -0.01
C GLU A 190 -6.66 -15.19 0.80
N ILE A 191 -7.21 -16.32 1.27
CA ILE A 191 -8.38 -16.33 2.14
C ILE A 191 -8.03 -15.67 3.49
N LYS A 192 -6.94 -16.08 4.14
CA LYS A 192 -6.47 -15.47 5.40
C LYS A 192 -6.25 -13.97 5.25
N LEU A 193 -5.63 -13.53 4.15
CA LEU A 193 -5.40 -12.11 3.87
C LEU A 193 -6.69 -11.33 3.57
N LYS A 194 -7.77 -11.97 3.11
CA LYS A 194 -9.09 -11.32 3.00
C LYS A 194 -9.70 -11.14 4.38
N THR A 195 -9.61 -12.15 5.24
CA THR A 195 -10.06 -12.07 6.64
C THR A 195 -9.36 -10.94 7.39
N TYR A 196 -8.02 -10.87 7.30
CA TYR A 196 -7.24 -9.75 7.85
C TYR A 196 -7.78 -8.39 7.39
N LYS A 197 -8.02 -8.21 6.07
CA LYS A 197 -8.50 -6.93 5.54
C LYS A 197 -9.90 -6.55 6.02
N GLN A 198 -10.75 -7.54 6.28
CA GLN A 198 -12.07 -7.31 6.86
C GLN A 198 -11.94 -6.90 8.33
N ALA A 199 -11.18 -7.64 9.12
CA ALA A 199 -10.91 -7.33 10.52
C ALA A 199 -10.26 -5.94 10.69
N GLU A 200 -9.23 -5.65 9.89
CA GLU A 200 -8.55 -4.35 9.86
C GLU A 200 -9.53 -3.20 9.56
N ARG A 201 -10.43 -3.40 8.59
CA ARG A 201 -11.44 -2.38 8.25
C ARG A 201 -12.39 -2.14 9.42
N LEU A 202 -12.86 -3.20 10.07
CA LEU A 202 -13.75 -3.09 11.23
C LEU A 202 -13.07 -2.31 12.35
N LEU A 203 -11.78 -2.55 12.61
CA LEU A 203 -11.01 -1.78 13.59
C LEU A 203 -10.92 -0.30 13.20
N ILE A 204 -10.62 0.01 11.94
CA ILE A 204 -10.48 1.39 11.45
C ILE A 204 -11.79 2.18 11.55
N HIS A 205 -12.95 1.51 11.49
CA HIS A 205 -14.26 2.16 11.58
C HIS A 205 -14.80 2.28 13.03
N ARG A 206 -14.00 1.94 14.04
CA ARG A 206 -14.37 2.14 15.45
C ARG A 206 -14.11 3.58 15.89
N THR A 207 -14.97 4.12 16.75
CA THR A 207 -14.75 5.43 17.37
C THR A 207 -13.56 5.40 18.33
N ASP A 208 -13.28 4.26 18.96
CA ASP A 208 -12.20 4.03 19.92
C ASP A 208 -10.99 3.29 19.31
N PHE A 209 -10.54 3.68 18.12
CA PHE A 209 -9.40 3.05 17.46
C PHE A 209 -8.16 3.04 18.36
N LYS A 210 -7.60 1.85 18.61
CA LYS A 210 -6.37 1.67 19.37
C LYS A 210 -5.27 1.06 18.50
N SER A 211 -4.11 1.69 18.52
CA SER A 211 -2.95 1.30 17.71
C SER A 211 -2.39 -0.07 18.11
N ASP A 212 -2.42 -0.40 19.41
CA ASP A 212 -2.01 -1.69 19.96
C ASP A 212 -2.89 -2.84 19.47
N VAL A 213 -4.22 -2.66 19.42
CA VAL A 213 -5.16 -3.65 18.88
C VAL A 213 -4.92 -3.86 17.38
N TRP A 214 -4.71 -2.79 16.62
CA TRP A 214 -4.35 -2.90 15.20
C TRP A 214 -3.01 -3.63 15.00
N GLN A 215 -2.00 -3.33 15.84
CA GLN A 215 -0.70 -3.95 15.76
C GLN A 215 -0.76 -5.45 16.10
N ALA A 216 -1.54 -5.82 17.11
CA ALA A 216 -1.79 -7.23 17.47
C ALA A 216 -2.39 -8.01 16.28
N LEU A 217 -3.40 -7.45 15.63
CA LEU A 217 -3.97 -8.03 14.39
C LEU A 217 -2.93 -8.14 13.27
N SER A 218 -2.08 -7.12 13.10
CA SER A 218 -1.02 -7.14 12.09
C SER A 218 0.01 -8.24 12.35
N ASN A 219 0.39 -8.42 13.62
CA ASN A 219 1.35 -9.43 14.06
C ASN A 219 0.80 -10.85 13.89
N GLU A 220 -0.48 -11.07 14.20
CA GLU A 220 -1.17 -12.36 13.98
C GLU A 220 -1.06 -12.84 12.53
N TYR A 221 -1.13 -11.91 11.56
CA TYR A 221 -1.06 -12.22 10.14
C TYR A 221 0.34 -12.04 9.51
N GLN A 222 1.37 -11.72 10.30
CA GLN A 222 2.72 -11.43 9.80
C GLN A 222 3.30 -12.58 9.00
N THR A 223 3.17 -13.81 9.51
CA THR A 223 3.64 -15.03 8.84
C THR A 223 2.89 -15.28 7.52
N ASN A 224 1.59 -14.99 7.45
CA ASN A 224 0.81 -15.07 6.22
C ASN A 224 1.28 -14.07 5.17
N PHE A 225 1.61 -12.83 5.58
CA PHE A 225 2.22 -11.85 4.68
C PHE A 225 3.60 -12.31 4.19
N LEU A 226 4.39 -12.94 5.06
CA LEU A 226 5.73 -13.42 4.72
C LEU A 226 5.64 -14.55 3.71
N ALA A 227 4.84 -15.57 3.99
CA ALA A 227 4.59 -16.71 3.10
C ALA A 227 4.12 -16.25 1.71
N MET A 228 3.16 -15.34 1.64
CA MET A 228 2.69 -14.77 0.36
C MET A 228 3.79 -14.01 -0.38
N ALA A 229 4.64 -13.28 0.34
CA ALA A 229 5.72 -12.49 -0.26
C ALA A 229 6.86 -13.39 -0.76
N VAL A 230 7.24 -14.42 0.01
CA VAL A 230 8.22 -15.44 -0.37
C VAL A 230 7.73 -16.22 -1.58
N LEU A 231 6.48 -16.69 -1.58
CA LEU A 231 5.87 -17.36 -2.72
C LEU A 231 5.95 -16.48 -3.98
N LYS A 232 5.61 -15.20 -3.88
CA LYS A 232 5.71 -14.26 -5.00
C LYS A 232 7.15 -13.97 -5.45
N ALA A 233 8.12 -14.05 -4.54
CA ALA A 233 9.53 -13.90 -4.87
C ALA A 233 10.02 -15.15 -5.61
N LYS A 234 9.71 -16.35 -5.09
CA LYS A 234 10.04 -17.63 -5.69
C LYS A 234 9.45 -17.78 -7.09
N THR A 235 8.17 -17.50 -7.27
CA THR A 235 7.53 -17.49 -8.60
C THR A 235 8.24 -16.57 -9.59
N LYS A 236 8.73 -15.39 -9.16
CA LYS A 236 9.46 -14.49 -10.05
C LYS A 236 10.85 -15.00 -10.37
N HIS A 237 11.52 -15.60 -9.40
CA HIS A 237 12.83 -16.20 -9.56
C HIS A 237 12.76 -17.39 -10.54
N ASP A 238 11.78 -18.27 -10.35
CA ASP A 238 11.58 -19.42 -11.24
C ASP A 238 11.27 -18.98 -12.68
N ILE A 239 10.43 -17.94 -12.85
CA ILE A 239 10.17 -17.35 -14.16
C ILE A 239 11.43 -16.69 -14.75
N TRP A 240 12.24 -16.02 -13.93
CA TRP A 240 13.48 -15.37 -14.38
C TRP A 240 14.49 -16.39 -14.90
N ASN A 241 14.58 -17.54 -14.26
CA ASN A 241 15.47 -18.64 -14.65
C ASN A 241 14.94 -19.45 -15.85
N GLN A 242 13.73 -19.18 -16.36
CA GLN A 242 13.31 -19.67 -17.68
C GLN A 242 13.84 -18.80 -18.83
N LEU A 243 14.36 -17.62 -18.55
CA LEU A 243 14.83 -16.67 -19.56
C LEU A 243 16.29 -16.93 -19.91
N THR A 244 16.65 -16.71 -21.18
CA THR A 244 18.05 -16.73 -21.62
C THR A 244 18.81 -15.52 -21.06
N PRO A 245 20.16 -15.56 -21.00
CA PRO A 245 20.96 -14.41 -20.57
C PRO A 245 20.66 -13.13 -21.36
N GLU A 246 20.39 -13.25 -22.66
CA GLU A 246 20.00 -12.13 -23.53
C GLU A 246 18.63 -11.56 -23.13
N GLN A 247 17.62 -12.41 -22.93
CA GLN A 247 16.29 -12.01 -22.46
C GLN A 247 16.33 -11.38 -21.06
N GLN A 248 17.23 -11.85 -20.19
CA GLN A 248 17.46 -11.28 -18.87
C GLN A 248 18.06 -9.86 -18.97
N ALA A 249 19.05 -9.65 -19.85
CA ALA A 249 19.63 -8.35 -20.10
C ALA A 249 18.58 -7.34 -20.62
N ASP A 250 17.77 -7.73 -21.61
CA ASP A 250 16.70 -6.91 -22.17
C ASP A 250 15.64 -6.53 -21.12
N ALA A 251 15.24 -7.49 -20.29
CA ALA A 251 14.31 -7.26 -19.19
C ALA A 251 14.86 -6.26 -18.14
N GLY A 252 16.18 -6.27 -17.93
CA GLY A 252 16.90 -5.34 -17.05
C GLY A 252 17.02 -3.93 -17.62
N GLU A 253 17.49 -3.80 -18.87
CA GLU A 253 17.72 -2.52 -19.54
C GLU A 253 16.44 -1.73 -19.76
N GLU A 254 15.34 -2.40 -20.11
CA GLU A 254 14.08 -1.74 -20.37
C GLU A 254 13.49 -1.05 -19.12
N MET A 255 13.73 -1.61 -17.94
CA MET A 255 13.37 -0.98 -16.67
C MET A 255 14.19 0.28 -16.40
N CYS A 256 15.46 0.30 -16.79
CA CYS A 256 16.34 1.48 -16.68
C CYS A 256 15.99 2.54 -17.74
N SER A 257 15.69 2.15 -18.97
CA SER A 257 15.34 3.06 -20.07
C SER A 257 13.97 3.73 -19.88
N LYS A 258 12.96 3.03 -19.35
CA LYS A 258 11.66 3.63 -18.97
C LYS A 258 11.80 4.66 -17.85
N LYS A 259 12.70 4.40 -16.88
CA LYS A 259 13.01 5.35 -15.81
C LYS A 259 13.70 6.60 -16.35
N ARG A 260 14.60 6.45 -17.35
CA ARG A 260 15.24 7.56 -18.08
C ARG A 260 14.23 8.37 -18.91
N LYS A 261 13.34 7.72 -19.68
CA LYS A 261 12.30 8.39 -20.49
C LYS A 261 11.28 9.16 -19.63
N HIS A 262 10.84 8.58 -18.51
CA HIS A 262 9.98 9.30 -17.56
C HIS A 262 10.69 10.48 -16.88
N ARG A 263 11.99 10.34 -16.55
CA ARG A 263 12.79 11.44 -16.00
C ARG A 263 13.01 12.56 -17.02
N LYS A 264 13.19 12.22 -18.31
CA LYS A 264 13.37 13.20 -19.39
C LYS A 264 12.08 13.98 -19.69
N LYS A 265 10.94 13.30 -19.84
CA LYS A 265 9.62 13.95 -19.96
C LYS A 265 9.26 14.82 -18.75
N GLY A 266 9.64 14.41 -17.54
CA GLY A 266 9.44 15.22 -16.33
C GLY A 266 10.24 16.52 -16.34
N LYS A 267 11.45 16.52 -16.93
CA LYS A 267 12.32 17.71 -17.05
C LYS A 267 11.93 18.62 -18.21
N GLU A 268 11.56 18.06 -19.36
CA GLU A 268 11.09 18.84 -20.52
C GLU A 268 9.81 19.65 -20.19
N HIS A 269 8.90 19.07 -19.42
CA HIS A 269 7.70 19.81 -18.95
C HIS A 269 7.96 20.80 -17.81
N GLN A 270 9.09 20.72 -17.10
CA GLN A 270 9.49 21.77 -16.16
C GLN A 270 9.98 23.01 -16.91
N ASN A 271 10.77 22.82 -17.97
CA ASN A 271 11.29 23.93 -18.78
C ASN A 271 10.22 24.63 -19.63
N GLN A 272 9.13 23.93 -19.99
CA GLN A 272 8.00 24.52 -20.74
C GLN A 272 7.00 25.32 -19.89
N LYS A 273 7.12 25.30 -18.55
CA LYS A 273 6.23 26.05 -17.64
C LYS A 273 6.92 27.22 -16.93
N SER A 274 8.18 27.49 -17.29
CA SER A 274 9.03 28.57 -16.77
C SER A 274 9.29 29.66 -17.82
N VAL A 275 8.45 29.73 -18.84
CA VAL A 275 8.31 30.83 -19.82
C VAL A 275 6.87 31.32 -19.72
#